data_AF-A0A1B1BCP3-F1
#
_entry.id   AF-A0A1B1BCP3-F1
#
_cell.length_a   1.000
_cell.length_b   1.000
_cell.length_c   1.000
_cell.angle_alpha   90.00
_cell.angle_beta   90.00
_cell.angle_gamma   90.00
#
_symmetry.space_group_name_H-M   'P 1'
#
loop_
_entity.id
_entity.type
_entity.pdbx_description
1 polymer ?
#
loop_
_entity_poly.entity_id
_entity_poly.type
_entity_poly.pdbx_seq_one_letter_code
_entity_poly.pdbx_strand_id
1 'polypeptide(L)'
;MHSAFLLGTGLFWTVAYVLLIRTGLRERTFGMPVVAFATNMSWEFMFSFVRPPSGVSHVINIVWFGFDLAIGYTVVRFGRAEFPYLPDRLFLPSLAVLLALAYPGMNYASEQFDEGVGAITAFGSNLTMSAMFLAMLASRRGTRGQSLGIAVTKLVGTVCASLSMLTDPDGEPRYDSALMYYLYIGCFLLDLAYAYAVFAVRRAERTTRPAQVPAQGALQR
;
A
#
# COMPACT_ATOMS: atom_id res chain seq x y z
N MET A 1 0.51 14.69 -21.60
CA MET A 1 -0.13 14.71 -20.27
C MET A 1 0.04 13.36 -19.56
N HIS A 2 -0.29 12.24 -20.23
CA HIS A 2 -0.01 10.88 -19.77
C HIS A 2 1.35 10.69 -19.09
N SER A 3 2.45 11.01 -19.78
CA SER A 3 3.82 10.77 -19.26
C SER A 3 4.09 11.49 -17.94
N ALA A 4 3.54 12.69 -17.74
CA ALA A 4 3.71 13.43 -16.49
C ALA A 4 2.99 12.73 -15.32
N PHE A 5 1.78 12.21 -15.57
CA PHE A 5 1.05 11.42 -14.58
C PHE A 5 1.72 10.08 -14.31
N LEU A 6 2.22 9.39 -15.33
CA LEU A 6 2.96 8.14 -15.17
C LEU A 6 4.21 8.32 -14.29
N LEU A 7 4.99 9.38 -14.54
CA LEU A 7 6.14 9.73 -13.70
C LEU A 7 5.72 10.11 -12.27
N GLY A 8 4.59 10.81 -12.13
CA GLY A 8 3.98 11.12 -10.83
C GLY A 8 3.64 9.85 -10.04
N THR A 9 3.01 8.86 -10.69
CA THR A 9 2.72 7.55 -10.09
C THR A 9 3.99 6.90 -9.58
N GLY A 10 5.02 6.81 -10.44
CA GLY A 10 6.33 6.27 -10.12
C GLY A 10 6.94 6.91 -8.87
N LEU A 11 6.97 8.24 -8.84
CA LEU A 11 7.57 9.02 -7.76
C LEU A 11 6.80 8.86 -6.45
N PHE A 12 5.48 9.11 -6.45
CA PHE A 12 4.69 9.16 -5.22
C PHE A 12 4.51 7.78 -4.59
N TRP A 13 4.37 6.71 -5.38
CA TRP A 13 4.37 5.34 -4.85
C TRP A 13 5.72 4.92 -4.31
N THR A 14 6.82 5.29 -4.97
CA THR A 14 8.18 5.06 -4.43
C THR A 14 8.36 5.75 -3.07
N VAL A 15 7.90 7.00 -2.93
CA VAL A 15 7.91 7.68 -1.63
C VAL A 15 7.02 6.96 -0.61
N ALA A 16 5.84 6.49 -1.01
CA ALA A 16 4.95 5.73 -0.13
C ALA A 16 5.63 4.44 0.37
N TYR A 17 6.27 3.67 -0.50
CA TYR A 17 7.04 2.47 -0.16
C TYR A 17 8.15 2.78 0.85
N VAL A 18 8.98 3.79 0.57
CA VAL A 18 10.07 4.19 1.47
C VAL A 18 9.53 4.60 2.84
N LEU A 19 8.43 5.35 2.89
CA LEU A 19 7.79 5.73 4.14
C LEU A 19 7.18 4.54 4.89
N LEU A 20 6.56 3.58 4.19
CA LEU A 20 6.04 2.34 4.77
C LEU A 20 7.16 1.53 5.44
N ILE A 21 8.26 1.31 4.72
CA ILE A 21 9.44 0.58 5.23
C ILE A 21 10.03 1.31 6.43
N ARG A 22 10.31 2.62 6.29
CA ARG A 22 10.90 3.43 7.37
C ARG A 22 10.01 3.44 8.62
N THR A 23 8.70 3.59 8.45
CA THR A 23 7.76 3.63 9.57
C THR A 23 7.66 2.26 10.23
N GLY A 24 7.57 1.18 9.44
CA GLY A 24 7.55 -0.19 9.97
C GLY A 24 8.80 -0.53 10.78
N LEU A 25 9.99 -0.22 10.26
CA LEU A 25 11.26 -0.43 10.97
C LEU A 25 11.34 0.41 12.25
N ARG A 26 11.01 1.71 12.18
CA ARG A 26 11.09 2.64 13.31
C ARG A 26 10.14 2.24 14.44
N GLU A 27 8.92 1.86 14.10
CA GLU A 27 7.86 1.56 15.08
C GLU A 27 7.74 0.07 15.39
N ARG A 28 8.68 -0.74 14.87
CA ARG A 28 8.76 -2.21 15.07
C ARG A 28 7.42 -2.89 14.77
N THR A 29 6.88 -2.56 13.60
CA THR A 29 5.60 -3.07 13.10
C THR A 29 5.66 -3.16 11.57
N PHE A 30 4.58 -3.55 10.92
CA PHE A 30 4.43 -3.41 9.47
C PHE A 30 3.53 -2.23 9.12
N GLY A 31 3.83 -1.59 8.00
CA GLY A 31 3.08 -0.44 7.50
C GLY A 31 1.97 -0.78 6.51
N MET A 32 2.12 -1.88 5.76
CA MET A 32 1.13 -2.32 4.77
C MET A 32 0.29 -3.48 5.31
N PRO A 33 -1.05 -3.44 5.25
CA PRO A 33 -1.91 -4.54 5.67
C PRO A 33 -1.55 -5.86 4.98
N VAL A 34 -1.55 -6.98 5.71
CA VAL A 34 -1.01 -8.26 5.22
C VAL A 34 -1.69 -8.82 3.96
N VAL A 35 -3.00 -8.62 3.81
CA VAL A 35 -3.74 -9.04 2.60
C VAL A 35 -3.33 -8.19 1.40
N ALA A 36 -3.25 -6.87 1.58
CA ALA A 36 -2.81 -5.95 0.55
C ALA A 36 -1.35 -6.20 0.14
N PHE A 37 -0.50 -6.47 1.12
CA PHE A 37 0.88 -6.89 0.89
C PHE A 37 0.95 -8.17 0.05
N ALA A 38 0.13 -9.18 0.37
CA ALA A 38 0.15 -10.44 -0.37
C ALA A 38 -0.29 -10.28 -1.83
N THR A 39 -1.33 -9.48 -2.09
CA THR A 39 -1.79 -9.22 -3.48
C THR A 39 -0.80 -8.34 -4.23
N ASN A 40 -0.22 -7.33 -3.58
CA ASN A 40 0.77 -6.44 -4.19
C ASN A 40 2.05 -7.19 -4.58
N MET A 41 2.61 -7.96 -3.64
CA MET A 41 3.82 -8.73 -3.89
C MET A 41 3.62 -9.81 -4.95
N SER A 42 2.42 -10.40 -5.01
CA SER A 42 2.06 -11.33 -6.09
C SER A 42 2.05 -10.65 -7.45
N TRP A 43 1.48 -9.45 -7.53
CA TRP A 43 1.41 -8.66 -8.76
C TRP A 43 2.81 -8.23 -9.21
N GLU A 44 3.61 -7.66 -8.31
CA GLU A 44 4.96 -7.19 -8.63
C GLU A 44 5.90 -8.34 -9.01
N PHE A 45 5.78 -9.51 -8.36
CA PHE A 45 6.52 -10.70 -8.75
C PHE A 45 6.16 -11.13 -10.19
N MET A 46 4.86 -11.20 -10.49
CA MET A 46 4.36 -11.62 -11.79
C MET A 46 4.87 -10.72 -12.91
N PHE A 47 4.78 -9.40 -12.74
CA PHE A 47 5.21 -8.42 -13.74
C PHE A 47 6.69 -8.03 -13.66
N SER A 48 7.46 -8.66 -12.76
CA SER A 48 8.92 -8.57 -12.75
C SER A 48 9.59 -9.80 -13.37
N PHE A 49 9.02 -11.00 -13.16
CA PHE A 49 9.74 -12.25 -13.48
C PHE A 49 8.96 -13.23 -14.38
N VAL A 50 7.63 -13.15 -14.43
CA VAL A 50 6.80 -14.15 -15.14
C VAL A 50 6.31 -13.60 -16.48
N ARG A 51 5.69 -12.42 -16.45
CA ARG A 51 5.18 -11.67 -17.62
C ARG A 51 5.69 -10.23 -17.57
N PRO A 52 7.01 -10.00 -17.69
CA PRO A 52 7.55 -8.66 -17.60
C PRO A 52 7.05 -7.78 -18.75
N PRO A 53 6.61 -6.53 -18.47
CA PRO A 53 6.32 -5.57 -19.52
C PRO A 53 7.62 -5.17 -20.23
N SER A 54 7.54 -4.47 -21.34
CA SER A 54 8.72 -3.98 -22.05
C SER A 54 9.23 -2.65 -21.48
N GLY A 55 10.51 -2.36 -21.73
CA GLY A 55 11.11 -1.05 -21.46
C GLY A 55 11.23 -0.69 -19.98
N VAL A 56 11.03 0.61 -19.68
CA VAL A 56 11.29 1.19 -18.35
C VAL A 56 10.35 0.64 -17.27
N SER A 57 9.12 0.26 -17.64
CA SER A 57 8.13 -0.31 -16.72
C SER A 57 8.62 -1.60 -16.07
N HIS A 58 9.43 -2.42 -16.77
CA HIS A 58 10.01 -3.63 -16.20
C HIS A 58 10.98 -3.32 -15.06
N VAL A 59 11.86 -2.35 -15.28
CA VAL A 59 12.85 -1.92 -14.29
C VAL A 59 12.15 -1.34 -13.06
N ILE A 60 11.09 -0.55 -13.26
CA ILE A 60 10.28 -0.01 -12.17
C ILE A 60 9.66 -1.15 -11.35
N ASN A 61 9.07 -2.17 -11.99
CA ASN A 61 8.49 -3.31 -11.30
C ASN A 61 9.52 -4.08 -10.47
N ILE A 62 10.73 -4.30 -11.01
CA ILE A 62 11.81 -4.96 -10.25
C ILE A 62 12.21 -4.14 -9.02
N VAL A 63 12.31 -2.82 -9.16
CA VAL A 63 12.64 -1.92 -8.04
C VAL A 63 11.54 -1.95 -6.99
N TRP A 64 10.27 -1.88 -7.40
CA TRP A 64 9.13 -1.97 -6.50
C TRP A 64 9.05 -3.33 -5.80
N PHE A 65 9.30 -4.42 -6.53
CA PHE A 65 9.40 -5.74 -5.93
C PHE A 65 10.49 -5.80 -4.83
N GLY A 66 11.60 -5.07 -5.03
CA GLY A 66 12.62 -4.89 -4.00
C GLY A 66 12.10 -4.17 -2.75
N PHE A 67 11.21 -3.18 -2.89
CA PHE A 67 10.52 -2.56 -1.76
C PHE A 67 9.54 -3.53 -1.09
N ASP A 68 8.83 -4.34 -1.85
CA ASP A 68 7.94 -5.38 -1.31
C ASP A 68 8.71 -6.41 -0.49
N LEU A 69 9.92 -6.81 -0.89
CA LEU A 69 10.80 -7.64 -0.05
C LEU A 69 11.15 -6.96 1.28
N ALA A 70 11.43 -5.66 1.26
CA ALA A 70 11.72 -4.89 2.47
C ALA A 70 10.48 -4.73 3.38
N ILE A 71 9.29 -4.55 2.79
CA ILE A 71 8.02 -4.58 3.54
C ILE A 71 7.76 -5.97 4.11
N GLY A 72 7.96 -7.02 3.32
CA GLY A 72 7.84 -8.41 3.74
C GLY A 72 8.74 -8.75 4.92
N TYR A 73 9.96 -8.21 4.95
CA TYR A 73 10.82 -8.28 6.14
C TYR A 73 10.13 -7.70 7.38
N THR A 74 9.51 -6.52 7.30
CA THR A 74 8.80 -5.92 8.45
C THR A 74 7.60 -6.77 8.88
N VAL A 75 6.86 -7.35 7.94
CA VAL A 75 5.72 -8.25 8.21
C VAL A 75 6.19 -9.51 8.93
N VAL A 76 7.23 -10.19 8.42
CA VAL A 76 7.75 -11.41 9.04
C VAL A 76 8.40 -11.12 10.41
N ARG A 77 9.15 -10.02 10.51
CA ARG A 77 9.93 -9.69 11.71
C ARG A 77 9.08 -9.19 12.87
N PHE A 78 8.04 -8.40 12.57
CA PHE A 78 7.25 -7.68 13.58
C PHE A 78 5.77 -8.05 13.59
N GLY A 79 5.25 -8.71 12.54
CA GLY A 79 3.82 -8.92 12.37
C GLY A 79 3.16 -9.77 13.46
N ARG A 80 3.88 -10.75 14.05
CA ARG A 80 3.33 -11.59 15.13
C ARG A 80 2.70 -10.79 16.27
N ALA A 81 3.35 -9.69 16.68
CA ALA A 81 2.87 -8.83 17.76
C ALA A 81 1.55 -8.09 17.43
N GLU A 82 1.18 -8.01 16.15
CA GLU A 82 -0.06 -7.36 15.69
C GLU A 82 -1.26 -8.30 15.66
N PHE A 83 -1.06 -9.61 15.86
CA PHE A 83 -2.12 -10.62 15.80
C PHE A 83 -2.24 -11.39 17.13
N PRO A 84 -2.63 -10.72 18.25
CA PRO A 84 -2.64 -11.32 19.58
C PRO A 84 -3.62 -12.51 19.73
N TYR A 85 -4.61 -12.60 18.84
CA TYR A 85 -5.59 -13.68 18.82
C TYR A 85 -5.14 -14.90 17.99
N LEU A 86 -4.01 -14.81 17.28
CA LEU A 86 -3.43 -15.90 16.50
C LEU A 86 -2.21 -16.45 17.26
N PRO A 87 -2.13 -17.76 17.53
CA PRO A 87 -0.93 -18.35 18.13
C PRO A 87 0.32 -18.05 17.29
N ASP A 88 1.41 -17.61 17.91
CA ASP A 88 2.66 -17.20 17.23
C ASP A 88 3.19 -18.21 16.21
N ARG A 89 3.06 -19.51 16.52
CA ARG A 89 3.48 -20.60 15.64
C ARG A 89 2.68 -20.69 14.33
N LEU A 90 1.46 -20.16 14.31
CA LEU A 90 0.57 -20.16 13.15
C LEU A 90 0.74 -18.92 12.28
N PHE A 91 1.34 -17.83 12.78
CA PHE A 91 1.48 -16.60 12.00
C PHE A 91 2.20 -16.82 10.67
N LEU A 92 3.39 -17.45 10.68
CA LEU A 92 4.17 -17.64 9.46
C LEU A 92 3.52 -18.65 8.50
N PRO A 93 2.99 -19.81 8.95
CA PRO A 93 2.16 -20.68 8.11
C PRO A 93 0.95 -19.97 7.48
N SER A 94 0.22 -19.16 8.25
CA SER A 94 -0.93 -18.40 7.74
C SER A 94 -0.50 -17.37 6.69
N LEU A 95 0.61 -16.67 6.91
CA LEU A 95 1.18 -15.75 5.93
C LEU A 95 1.61 -16.49 4.65
N ALA A 96 2.23 -17.67 4.79
CA ALA A 96 2.64 -18.48 3.65
C ALA A 96 1.43 -18.97 2.84
N VAL A 97 0.37 -19.45 3.50
CA VAL A 97 -0.90 -19.82 2.84
C VAL A 97 -1.52 -18.62 2.13
N LEU A 98 -1.54 -17.46 2.78
CA LEU A 98 -2.06 -16.22 2.18
C LEU A 98 -1.29 -15.86 0.90
N LEU A 99 0.04 -15.88 0.93
CA LEU A 99 0.87 -15.63 -0.26
C LEU A 99 0.67 -16.69 -1.35
N ALA A 100 0.59 -17.96 -0.97
CA ALA A 100 0.38 -19.08 -1.88
C ALA A 100 -0.98 -19.04 -2.58
N LEU A 101 -2.00 -18.47 -1.93
CA LEU A 101 -3.33 -18.26 -2.54
C LEU A 101 -3.43 -16.93 -3.30
N ALA A 102 -2.74 -15.89 -2.83
CA ALA A 102 -2.76 -14.58 -3.49
C ALA A 102 -2.17 -14.65 -4.89
N TYR A 103 -1.04 -15.35 -5.09
CA TYR A 103 -0.40 -15.45 -6.40
C TYR A 103 -1.29 -16.05 -7.51
N PRO A 104 -1.81 -17.29 -7.38
CA PRO A 104 -2.66 -17.87 -8.42
C PRO A 104 -3.96 -17.07 -8.60
N GLY A 105 -4.54 -16.53 -7.52
CA GLY A 105 -5.72 -15.67 -7.62
C GLY A 105 -5.46 -14.42 -8.46
N MET A 106 -4.35 -13.74 -8.23
CA MET A 106 -3.93 -12.57 -9.02
C MET A 106 -3.61 -12.96 -10.47
N ASN A 107 -3.00 -14.13 -10.70
CA ASN A 107 -2.72 -14.61 -12.05
C ASN A 107 -4.02 -14.88 -12.84
N TYR A 108 -4.95 -15.66 -12.28
CA TYR A 108 -6.22 -15.98 -12.95
C TYR A 108 -7.06 -14.73 -13.18
N ALA A 109 -7.12 -13.81 -12.21
CA ALA A 109 -7.81 -12.54 -12.40
C ALA A 109 -7.17 -11.72 -13.52
N SER A 110 -5.84 -11.71 -13.62
CA SER A 110 -5.13 -10.97 -14.66
C SER A 110 -5.39 -11.56 -16.05
N GLU A 111 -5.43 -12.88 -16.19
CA GLU A 111 -5.74 -13.56 -17.45
C GLU A 111 -7.19 -13.33 -17.86
N GLN A 112 -8.11 -13.48 -16.92
CA GLN A 112 -9.55 -13.40 -17.19
C GLN A 112 -10.02 -11.98 -17.50
N PHE A 113 -9.53 -10.98 -16.76
CA PHE A 113 -10.02 -9.61 -16.91
C PHE A 113 -9.13 -8.75 -17.81
N ASP A 114 -7.86 -9.13 -17.99
CA ASP A 114 -6.86 -8.23 -18.58
C ASP A 114 -5.92 -8.89 -19.59
N GLU A 115 -6.26 -10.09 -20.06
CA GLU A 115 -5.43 -10.92 -20.97
C GLU A 115 -3.97 -11.07 -20.52
N GLY A 116 -3.72 -10.97 -19.20
CA GLY A 116 -2.40 -11.09 -18.61
C GLY A 116 -1.58 -9.80 -18.53
N VAL A 117 -2.12 -8.62 -18.90
CA VAL A 117 -1.42 -7.32 -18.84
C VAL A 117 -1.36 -6.72 -17.43
N GLY A 118 -2.42 -6.89 -16.64
CA GLY A 118 -2.45 -6.65 -15.19
C GLY A 118 -2.76 -5.25 -14.71
N ALA A 119 -3.11 -4.29 -15.57
CA ALA A 119 -3.63 -3.00 -15.15
C ALA A 119 -4.90 -3.14 -14.28
N ILE A 120 -5.87 -3.98 -14.65
CA ILE A 120 -7.10 -4.18 -13.87
C ILE A 120 -6.78 -4.77 -12.50
N THR A 121 -5.90 -5.77 -12.44
CA THR A 121 -5.51 -6.40 -11.17
C THR A 121 -4.64 -5.48 -10.32
N ALA A 122 -3.85 -4.58 -10.92
CA ALA A 122 -3.11 -3.54 -10.20
C ALA A 122 -4.09 -2.63 -9.44
N PHE A 123 -5.11 -2.11 -10.15
CA PHE A 123 -6.13 -1.27 -9.53
C PHE A 123 -7.03 -2.04 -8.54
N GLY A 124 -7.37 -3.30 -8.81
CA GLY A 124 -8.10 -4.15 -7.87
C GLY A 124 -7.32 -4.41 -6.57
N SER A 125 -6.01 -4.68 -6.68
CA SER A 125 -5.10 -4.78 -5.53
C SER A 125 -5.01 -3.44 -4.79
N ASN A 126 -4.91 -2.31 -5.50
CA ASN A 126 -4.86 -1.00 -4.88
C ASN A 126 -6.18 -0.62 -4.17
N LEU A 127 -7.34 -1.00 -4.70
CA LEU A 127 -8.63 -0.80 -4.03
C LEU A 127 -8.67 -1.57 -2.71
N THR A 128 -8.26 -2.85 -2.75
CA THR A 128 -8.13 -3.69 -1.57
C THR A 128 -7.17 -3.07 -0.56
N MET A 129 -6.02 -2.59 -1.03
CA MET A 129 -5.02 -1.89 -0.20
C MET A 129 -5.64 -0.68 0.49
N SER A 130 -6.31 0.20 -0.26
CA SER A 130 -6.96 1.42 0.26
C SER A 130 -7.96 1.10 1.38
N ALA A 131 -8.82 0.10 1.17
CA ALA A 131 -9.77 -0.35 2.19
C ALA A 131 -9.08 -0.95 3.42
N MET A 132 -8.04 -1.75 3.21
CA MET A 132 -7.35 -2.44 4.31
C MET A 132 -6.52 -1.49 5.18
N PHE A 133 -6.03 -0.38 4.64
CA PHE A 133 -5.39 0.67 5.44
C PHE A 133 -6.37 1.30 6.45
N LEU A 134 -7.63 1.53 6.06
CA LEU A 134 -8.68 1.96 6.99
C LEU A 134 -8.95 0.90 8.07
N ALA A 135 -9.08 -0.37 7.67
CA ALA A 135 -9.29 -1.47 8.61
C ALA A 135 -8.13 -1.61 9.62
N MET A 136 -6.91 -1.42 9.15
CA MET A 136 -5.69 -1.44 9.97
C MET A 136 -5.61 -0.27 10.94
N LEU A 137 -6.01 0.93 10.52
CA LEU A 137 -6.14 2.09 11.43
C LEU A 137 -7.18 1.83 12.52
N ALA A 138 -8.34 1.27 12.15
CA ALA A 138 -9.39 0.93 13.10
C ALA A 138 -8.96 -0.15 14.10
N SER A 139 -8.27 -1.19 13.63
CA SER A 139 -7.82 -2.30 14.49
C SER A 139 -6.73 -1.87 15.48
N ARG A 140 -5.81 -1.00 15.06
CA ARG A 140 -4.71 -0.52 15.91
C ARG A 140 -5.13 0.52 16.94
N ARG A 141 -6.30 1.15 16.77
CA ARG A 141 -6.80 2.22 17.63
C ARG A 141 -5.80 3.37 17.80
N GLY A 142 -5.04 3.65 16.75
CA GLY A 142 -3.99 4.65 16.75
C GLY A 142 -3.19 4.63 15.46
N THR A 143 -2.32 5.63 15.29
CA THR A 143 -1.57 5.84 14.03
C THR A 143 -0.34 4.96 13.86
N ARG A 144 -0.06 4.04 14.79
CA ARG A 144 1.14 3.19 14.76
C ARG A 144 1.27 2.42 13.44
N GLY A 145 2.46 2.44 12.86
CA GLY A 145 2.83 1.89 11.55
C GLY A 145 2.25 2.63 10.34
N GLN A 146 1.52 3.71 10.57
CA GLN A 146 0.88 4.51 9.53
C GLN A 146 1.32 5.97 9.70
N SER A 147 1.13 6.79 8.67
CA SER A 147 1.41 8.21 8.78
C SER A 147 0.63 9.01 7.74
N LEU A 148 0.42 10.29 8.02
CA LEU A 148 -0.20 11.19 7.05
C LEU A 148 0.64 11.30 5.77
N GLY A 149 1.96 11.18 5.88
CA GLY A 149 2.86 11.16 4.72
C GLY A 149 2.56 9.98 3.81
N ILE A 150 2.47 8.76 4.37
CA ILE A 150 2.09 7.55 3.63
C ILE A 150 0.73 7.74 2.95
N ALA A 151 -0.28 8.23 3.68
CA ALA A 151 -1.63 8.38 3.16
C ALA A 151 -1.70 9.38 2.00
N VAL A 152 -1.03 10.53 2.13
CA VAL A 152 -1.03 11.55 1.08
C VAL A 152 -0.23 11.10 -0.15
N THR A 153 0.95 10.50 0.02
CA THR A 153 1.75 10.03 -1.13
C THR A 153 1.05 8.89 -1.85
N LYS A 154 0.38 7.98 -1.13
CA LYS A 154 -0.45 6.94 -1.74
C LYS A 154 -1.62 7.53 -2.54
N LEU A 155 -2.35 8.48 -1.95
CA LEU A 155 -3.49 9.15 -2.61
C LEU A 155 -3.03 9.84 -3.91
N VAL A 156 -1.99 10.66 -3.84
CA VAL A 156 -1.49 11.39 -5.01
C VAL A 156 -0.95 10.41 -6.06
N GLY A 157 -0.20 9.38 -5.65
CA GLY A 157 0.27 8.33 -6.57
C GLY A 157 -0.86 7.60 -7.27
N THR A 158 -1.96 7.31 -6.57
CA THR A 158 -3.15 6.67 -7.13
C THR A 158 -3.93 7.58 -8.07
N VAL A 159 -4.05 8.87 -7.74
CA VAL A 159 -4.63 9.88 -8.65
C VAL A 159 -3.81 9.99 -9.92
N CYS A 160 -2.48 10.07 -9.81
CA CYS A 160 -1.57 10.04 -10.95
C CYS A 160 -1.75 8.75 -11.77
N ALA A 161 -1.87 7.58 -11.14
CA ALA A 161 -2.07 6.32 -11.86
C ALA A 161 -3.36 6.35 -12.67
N SER A 162 -4.46 6.77 -12.04
CA SER A 162 -5.78 6.85 -12.68
C SER A 162 -5.76 7.83 -13.86
N LEU A 163 -5.16 9.02 -13.67
CA LEU A 163 -5.05 10.03 -14.72
C LEU A 163 -4.10 9.60 -15.85
N SER A 164 -3.05 8.82 -15.56
CA SER A 164 -2.20 8.26 -16.61
C SER A 164 -3.01 7.34 -17.53
N MET A 165 -3.86 6.47 -16.98
CA MET A 165 -4.72 5.60 -17.79
C MET A 165 -5.76 6.40 -18.59
N LEU A 166 -6.40 7.39 -17.98
CA LEU A 166 -7.43 8.21 -18.66
C LEU A 166 -6.88 9.14 -19.74
N THR A 167 -5.57 9.42 -19.74
CA THR A 167 -4.93 10.33 -20.70
C THR A 167 -3.97 9.63 -21.65
N ASP A 168 -3.94 8.30 -21.62
CA ASP A 168 -3.12 7.48 -22.51
C ASP A 168 -3.65 7.59 -23.96
N PRO A 169 -2.88 8.16 -24.90
CA PRO A 169 -3.32 8.28 -26.29
C PRO A 169 -3.45 6.92 -26.99
N ASP A 170 -2.74 5.89 -26.51
CA ASP A 170 -2.74 4.53 -27.05
C ASP A 170 -3.49 3.56 -26.13
N GLY A 171 -4.39 4.10 -25.29
CA GLY A 171 -5.15 3.33 -24.31
C GLY A 171 -6.03 2.25 -24.95
N GLU A 172 -5.86 1.00 -24.51
CA GLU A 172 -6.68 -0.12 -24.96
C GLU A 172 -8.17 0.08 -24.59
N PRO A 173 -9.12 -0.16 -25.51
CA PRO A 173 -10.55 0.03 -25.26
C PRO A 173 -11.10 -0.72 -24.03
N ARG A 174 -10.45 -1.82 -23.63
CA ARG A 174 -10.81 -2.60 -22.43
C ARG A 174 -10.72 -1.78 -21.14
N TYR A 175 -9.86 -0.76 -21.11
CA TYR A 175 -9.67 0.10 -19.94
C TYR A 175 -10.70 1.22 -19.88
N ASP A 176 -11.42 1.49 -20.96
CA ASP A 176 -12.60 2.36 -20.98
C ASP A 176 -13.86 1.56 -20.63
N SER A 177 -13.92 1.10 -19.38
CA SER A 177 -15.01 0.26 -18.88
C SER A 177 -15.53 0.72 -17.52
N ALA A 178 -16.80 0.44 -17.23
CA ALA A 178 -17.43 0.76 -15.95
C ALA A 178 -16.65 0.20 -14.75
N LEU A 179 -16.01 -0.96 -14.91
CA LEU A 179 -15.16 -1.56 -13.88
C LEU A 179 -13.94 -0.68 -13.59
N MET A 180 -13.22 -0.20 -14.61
CA MET A 180 -12.06 0.67 -14.40
C MET A 180 -12.45 2.00 -13.77
N TYR A 181 -13.53 2.63 -14.21
CA TYR A 181 -14.04 3.84 -13.56
C TYR A 181 -14.43 3.61 -12.10
N TYR A 182 -15.08 2.47 -11.80
CA TYR A 182 -15.36 2.07 -10.42
C TYR A 182 -14.06 1.93 -9.61
N LEU A 183 -13.02 1.30 -10.16
CA LEU A 183 -11.73 1.15 -9.50
C LEU A 183 -11.05 2.50 -9.25
N TYR A 184 -11.02 3.41 -10.23
CA TYR A 184 -10.42 4.74 -10.08
C TYR A 184 -11.10 5.55 -8.98
N ILE A 185 -12.44 5.65 -9.05
CA ILE A 185 -13.24 6.42 -8.11
C ILE A 185 -13.17 5.76 -6.73
N GLY A 186 -13.30 4.43 -6.66
CA GLY A 186 -13.24 3.68 -5.41
C GLY A 186 -11.90 3.84 -4.70
N CYS A 187 -10.77 3.71 -5.42
CA CYS A 187 -9.45 3.93 -4.84
C CYS A 187 -9.30 5.37 -4.33
N PHE A 188 -9.70 6.36 -5.14
CA PHE A 188 -9.64 7.77 -4.74
C PHE A 188 -10.44 8.06 -3.47
N LEU A 189 -11.70 7.62 -3.40
CA LEU A 189 -12.57 7.86 -2.26
C LEU A 189 -12.05 7.17 -0.99
N LEU A 190 -11.58 5.93 -1.10
CA LEU A 190 -11.01 5.20 0.03
C LEU A 190 -9.68 5.80 0.50
N ASP A 191 -8.81 6.23 -0.41
CA ASP A 191 -7.56 6.90 -0.05
C ASP A 191 -7.80 8.27 0.60
N LEU A 192 -8.79 9.01 0.11
CA LEU A 192 -9.20 10.27 0.73
C LEU A 192 -9.75 10.04 2.15
N ALA A 193 -10.62 9.04 2.30
CA ALA A 193 -11.15 8.64 3.60
C ALA A 193 -10.03 8.18 4.55
N TYR A 194 -9.07 7.40 4.06
CA TYR A 194 -7.89 6.96 4.80
C TYR A 194 -7.03 8.14 5.26
N ALA A 195 -6.68 9.06 4.35
CA ALA A 195 -5.89 10.25 4.68
C ALA A 195 -6.58 11.12 5.73
N TYR A 196 -7.89 11.33 5.59
CA TYR A 196 -8.68 12.06 6.57
C TYR A 196 -8.72 11.34 7.93
N ALA A 197 -8.95 10.02 7.94
CA ALA A 197 -9.01 9.24 9.17
C ALA A 197 -7.67 9.27 9.93
N VAL A 198 -6.54 9.11 9.25
CA VAL A 198 -5.20 9.23 9.86
C VAL A 198 -4.98 10.62 10.43
N PHE A 199 -5.38 11.67 9.71
CA PHE A 199 -5.30 13.05 10.20
C PHE A 199 -6.13 13.24 11.48
N ALA A 200 -7.39 12.77 11.49
CA ALA A 200 -8.30 12.89 12.62
C ALA A 200 -7.77 12.14 13.86
N VAL A 201 -7.36 10.88 13.71
CA VAL A 201 -6.79 10.06 14.80
C VAL A 201 -5.52 10.71 15.34
N ARG A 202 -4.60 11.16 14.47
CA ARG A 202 -3.37 11.84 14.88
C ARG A 202 -3.64 13.12 15.67
N ARG A 203 -4.67 13.87 15.28
CA ARG A 203 -5.07 15.09 15.99
C ARG A 203 -5.60 14.75 17.38
N ALA A 204 -6.45 13.74 17.50
CA ALA A 204 -6.96 13.27 18.79
C ALA A 204 -5.83 12.79 19.72
N GLU A 205 -4.88 12.00 19.20
CA GLU A 205 -3.71 11.52 19.96
C GLU A 205 -2.85 12.67 20.53
N ARG A 206 -2.73 13.78 19.79
CA ARG A 206 -2.01 14.97 20.25
C ARG A 206 -2.73 15.73 21.36
N THR A 207 -4.06 15.80 21.30
CA THR A 207 -4.87 16.49 22.31
C THR A 207 -4.91 15.72 23.63
N THR A 208 -4.89 14.38 23.58
CA THR A 208 -4.97 13.53 24.78
C THR A 208 -3.62 13.36 25.49
N ARG A 209 -2.49 13.72 24.86
CA ARG A 209 -1.16 13.64 25.50
C ARG A 209 -1.00 14.85 26.44
N PRO A 210 -0.91 14.68 27.77
CA PRO A 210 -0.69 15.80 28.67
C PRO A 210 0.62 16.49 28.26
N ALA A 211 0.61 17.83 28.24
CA ALA A 211 1.82 18.61 28.03
C ALA A 211 2.87 18.11 29.04
N GLN A 212 3.94 17.48 28.57
CA GLN A 212 5.09 17.20 29.41
C GLN A 212 5.62 18.56 29.86
N VAL A 213 5.28 18.94 31.09
CA VAL A 213 5.83 20.12 31.76
C VAL A 213 7.35 19.97 31.67
N PRO A 214 8.09 20.92 31.08
CA PRO A 214 9.53 20.87 31.09
C PRO A 214 9.94 20.79 32.56
N ALA A 215 10.73 19.78 32.92
CA ALA A 215 11.36 19.72 34.23
C ALA A 215 12.12 21.03 34.42
N GLN A 216 11.51 21.98 35.16
CA GLN A 216 12.19 23.18 35.58
C GLN A 216 13.41 22.70 36.35
N GLY A 217 14.58 23.09 35.86
CA GLY A 217 15.85 22.70 36.43
C GLY A 217 15.83 22.92 37.93
N ALA A 218 16.10 21.85 38.68
CA ALA A 218 16.55 21.94 40.05
C ALA A 218 17.95 22.61 40.05
N LEU A 219 17.96 23.91 39.82
CA LEU A 219 18.96 24.82 40.35
C LEU A 219 18.43 25.28 41.72
N GLN A 220 19.34 25.32 42.70
CA GLN A 220 19.15 25.63 44.13
C GLN A 220 18.69 24.39 44.94
N ARG A 221 19.54 23.73 45.72
CA ARG A 221 20.46 24.24 46.76
C ARG A 221 21.62 23.28 47.00
#